data_AF-A0A1V6NKT4-F1
#
_entry.id   AF-A0A1V6NKT4-F1
#
_cell.length_a   1.000
_cell.length_b   1.000
_cell.length_c   1.000
_cell.angle_alpha   90.00
_cell.angle_beta   90.00
_cell.angle_gamma   90.00
#
_symmetry.space_group_name_H-M   'P 1'
#
loop_
_entity.id
_entity.type
_entity.pdbx_description
1 polymer ?
#
loop_
_entity_poly.entity_id
_entity_poly.type
_entity_poly.pdbx_seq_one_letter_code
_entity_poly.pdbx_strand_id
1 'polypeptide(L)'
;MAYASFSYSRSTAVRVCLGLSLTGLAVFITLYYHYLQDPVFHQNAYALLTTVVVLRSMHTMEVTLRPKWRHSTEEDRLARQKKGLPVPTKERQHYENVRDQKTLKTMWFMVAYGLSMFLGGFLIWGMDNVFCSEIRRMRRTVGLPWGIFLEGHGWWHIMTGIGAYLYITWGIWLRHCLNNRQEEYHLRWAHFWQIPEVIRTSGGSSENGVSRAKKST
;
A
#
# COMPACT_ATOMS: atom_id res chain seq x y z
N MET A 1 -7.05 -7.56 -2.88
CA MET A 1 -6.81 -6.12 -3.09
C MET A 1 -7.53 -5.56 -4.31
N ALA A 2 -7.41 -6.16 -5.51
CA ALA A 2 -8.13 -5.73 -6.71
C ALA A 2 -9.64 -5.53 -6.48
N TYR A 3 -10.33 -6.56 -6.00
CA TYR A 3 -11.76 -6.46 -5.69
C TYR A 3 -12.08 -5.28 -4.77
N ALA A 4 -11.34 -5.12 -3.67
CA ALA A 4 -11.58 -4.04 -2.71
C ALA A 4 -11.38 -2.64 -3.31
N SER A 5 -10.40 -2.46 -4.21
CA SER A 5 -10.12 -1.19 -4.88
C SER A 5 -11.15 -0.85 -5.96
N PHE A 6 -11.64 -1.83 -6.71
CA PHE A 6 -12.56 -1.61 -7.83
C PHE A 6 -14.04 -1.67 -7.44
N SER A 7 -14.39 -2.38 -6.35
CA SER A 7 -15.77 -2.53 -5.88
C SER A 7 -16.27 -1.39 -5.01
N TYR A 8 -15.38 -0.53 -4.49
CA TYR A 8 -15.75 0.54 -3.56
C TYR A 8 -16.75 1.52 -4.19
N SER A 9 -17.83 1.82 -3.45
CA SER A 9 -18.91 2.72 -3.87
C SER A 9 -19.59 2.34 -5.21
N ARG A 10 -19.52 1.07 -5.64
CA ARG A 10 -20.19 0.57 -6.85
C ARG A 10 -21.52 -0.13 -6.55
N SER A 11 -22.40 -0.30 -7.54
CA SER A 11 -23.66 -1.04 -7.38
C SER A 11 -23.41 -2.55 -7.19
N THR A 12 -24.34 -3.26 -6.57
CA THR A 12 -24.22 -4.71 -6.32
C THR A 12 -23.95 -5.49 -7.60
N ALA A 13 -24.63 -5.15 -8.71
CA ALA A 13 -24.40 -5.78 -10.01
C ALA A 13 -22.95 -5.65 -10.48
N VAL A 14 -22.36 -4.44 -10.39
CA VAL A 14 -20.95 -4.20 -10.74
C VAL A 14 -20.01 -5.00 -9.83
N ARG A 15 -20.30 -5.06 -8.52
CA ARG A 15 -19.49 -5.83 -7.57
C ARG A 15 -19.52 -7.32 -7.87
N VAL A 16 -20.68 -7.88 -8.19
CA VAL A 16 -20.84 -9.30 -8.55
C VAL A 16 -20.11 -9.59 -9.86
N CYS A 17 -20.35 -8.78 -10.90
CA CYS A 17 -19.67 -8.91 -12.19
C CYS A 17 -18.15 -8.85 -12.03
N LEU A 18 -17.63 -7.85 -11.32
CA LEU A 18 -16.20 -7.75 -11.01
C LEU A 18 -15.66 -8.98 -10.29
N GLY A 19 -16.40 -9.51 -9.31
CA GLY A 19 -16.02 -10.72 -8.59
C GLY A 19 -15.91 -11.93 -9.53
N LEU A 20 -16.92 -12.14 -10.38
CA LEU A 20 -16.92 -13.22 -11.37
C LEU A 20 -15.79 -13.05 -12.39
N SER A 21 -15.55 -11.84 -12.90
CA SER A 21 -14.47 -11.57 -13.84
C SER A 21 -13.09 -11.79 -13.24
N LEU A 22 -12.85 -11.36 -11.99
CA LEU A 22 -11.56 -11.57 -11.31
C LEU A 22 -11.32 -13.06 -11.02
N THR A 23 -12.36 -13.79 -10.60
CA THR A 23 -12.27 -15.24 -10.40
C THR A 23 -12.01 -15.97 -11.72
N GLY A 24 -12.75 -15.63 -12.77
CA GLY A 24 -12.55 -16.19 -14.11
C GLY A 24 -11.15 -15.91 -14.64
N LEU A 25 -10.63 -14.70 -14.46
CA LEU A 25 -9.25 -14.35 -14.83
C LEU A 25 -8.22 -15.17 -14.06
N ALA A 26 -8.41 -15.35 -12.74
CA ALA A 26 -7.51 -16.18 -11.92
C ALA A 26 -7.50 -17.65 -12.36
N VAL A 27 -8.68 -18.22 -12.64
CA VAL A 27 -8.81 -19.59 -13.18
C VAL A 27 -8.13 -19.68 -14.54
N PHE A 28 -8.38 -18.74 -15.44
CA PHE A 28 -7.76 -18.69 -16.76
C PHE A 28 -6.22 -18.66 -16.68
N ILE A 29 -5.65 -17.72 -15.92
CA ILE A 29 -4.20 -17.60 -15.76
C ILE A 29 -3.62 -18.91 -15.19
N THR A 30 -4.31 -19.52 -14.21
CA THR A 30 -3.86 -20.77 -13.58
C THR A 30 -3.84 -21.93 -14.55
N LEU A 31 -4.96 -22.18 -15.25
CA LEU A 31 -5.08 -23.29 -16.20
C LEU A 31 -4.15 -23.11 -17.41
N TYR A 32 -4.06 -21.87 -17.92
CA TYR A 32 -3.18 -21.57 -19.04
C TYR A 32 -1.70 -21.68 -18.67
N TYR A 33 -1.31 -21.23 -17.48
CA TYR A 33 0.04 -21.44 -16.96
C TYR A 33 0.36 -22.92 -16.78
N HIS A 34 -0.60 -23.73 -16.30
CA HIS A 34 -0.40 -25.16 -16.16
C HIS A 34 -0.21 -25.86 -17.53
N TYR A 35 -0.90 -25.39 -18.57
CA TYR A 35 -0.75 -25.89 -19.92
C TYR A 35 0.57 -25.46 -20.58
N LEU A 36 0.92 -24.17 -20.51
CA LEU A 36 2.10 -23.61 -21.18
C LEU A 36 3.40 -23.91 -20.43
N GLN A 37 3.35 -23.94 -19.09
CA GLN A 37 4.49 -24.11 -18.17
C GLN A 37 5.63 -23.08 -18.36
N ASP A 38 5.36 -21.95 -19.01
CA ASP A 38 6.30 -20.86 -19.20
C ASP A 38 6.29 -19.90 -18.00
N PRO A 39 7.39 -19.80 -17.21
CA PRO A 39 7.47 -18.88 -16.07
C PRO A 39 7.33 -17.41 -16.48
N VAL A 40 7.69 -17.04 -17.71
CA VAL A 40 7.60 -15.65 -18.21
C VAL A 40 6.15 -15.20 -18.36
N PHE A 41 5.25 -16.10 -18.82
CA PHE A 41 3.82 -15.81 -18.86
C PHE A 41 3.28 -15.42 -17.48
N HIS A 42 3.58 -16.21 -16.44
CA HIS A 42 3.11 -15.94 -15.10
C HIS A 42 3.68 -14.62 -14.54
N GLN A 43 4.96 -14.36 -14.76
CA GLN A 43 5.62 -13.12 -14.36
C GLN A 43 4.94 -11.89 -14.99
N ASN A 44 4.66 -11.93 -16.29
CA ASN A 44 4.00 -10.84 -17.01
C ASN A 44 2.57 -10.61 -16.52
N ALA A 45 1.81 -11.69 -16.32
CA ALA A 45 0.44 -11.61 -15.81
C ALA A 45 0.41 -10.98 -14.40
N TYR A 46 1.31 -11.42 -13.52
CA TYR A 46 1.46 -10.86 -12.17
C TYR A 46 1.86 -9.38 -12.19
N ALA A 47 2.85 -9.01 -13.02
CA ALA A 47 3.32 -7.64 -13.14
C ALA A 47 2.22 -6.69 -13.64
N LEU A 48 1.48 -7.10 -14.67
CA LEU A 48 0.38 -6.31 -15.22
C LEU A 48 -0.74 -6.11 -14.18
N LEU A 49 -1.18 -7.19 -13.53
CA LEU A 49 -2.21 -7.13 -12.50
C LEU A 49 -1.80 -6.22 -11.34
N THR A 50 -0.57 -6.38 -10.85
CA THR A 50 -0.03 -5.58 -9.75
C THR A 50 0.00 -4.10 -10.12
N THR A 51 0.52 -3.77 -11.32
CA THR A 51 0.60 -2.40 -11.82
C THR A 51 -0.78 -1.74 -11.89
N VAL A 52 -1.75 -2.41 -12.52
CA VAL A 52 -3.11 -1.89 -12.66
C VAL A 52 -3.75 -1.60 -11.30
N VAL A 53 -3.65 -2.54 -10.36
CA VAL A 53 -4.28 -2.40 -9.04
C VAL A 53 -3.58 -1.32 -8.20
N VAL A 54 -2.24 -1.25 -8.25
CA VAL A 54 -1.47 -0.24 -7.53
C VAL A 54 -1.77 1.17 -8.06
N LEU A 55 -1.72 1.38 -9.37
CA LEU A 55 -2.04 2.67 -9.99
C LEU A 55 -3.48 3.09 -9.70
N ARG A 56 -4.44 2.16 -9.78
CA ARG A 56 -5.83 2.43 -9.40
C ARG A 56 -5.95 2.87 -7.95
N SER A 57 -5.21 2.22 -7.05
CA SER A 57 -5.24 2.52 -5.61
C SER A 57 -4.60 3.89 -5.32
N MET A 58 -3.49 4.23 -6.00
CA MET A 58 -2.86 5.56 -5.92
C MET A 58 -3.82 6.66 -6.40
N HIS A 59 -4.51 6.42 -7.52
CA HIS A 59 -5.52 7.35 -8.01
C HIS A 59 -6.67 7.54 -7.01
N THR A 60 -7.19 6.44 -6.42
CA THR A 60 -8.22 6.53 -5.37
C THR A 60 -7.74 7.35 -4.18
N MET A 61 -6.51 7.11 -3.71
CA MET A 61 -5.90 7.86 -2.62
C MET A 61 -5.85 9.35 -2.92
N GLU A 62 -5.36 9.72 -4.10
CA GLU A 62 -5.23 11.12 -4.53
C GLU A 62 -6.58 11.84 -4.61
N VAL A 63 -7.57 11.22 -5.25
CA VAL A 63 -8.91 11.80 -5.39
C VAL A 63 -9.62 11.94 -4.04
N THR A 64 -9.34 11.02 -3.10
CA THR A 64 -10.00 11.01 -1.79
C THR A 64 -9.41 12.03 -0.81
N LEU A 65 -8.08 12.18 -0.79
CA LEU A 65 -7.37 12.93 0.25
C LEU A 65 -6.86 14.31 -0.20
N ARG A 66 -6.66 14.55 -1.50
CA ARG A 66 -6.14 15.86 -1.94
C ARG A 66 -7.25 16.90 -1.99
N PRO A 67 -7.13 18.06 -1.31
CA PRO A 67 -8.16 19.09 -1.27
C PRO A 67 -8.63 19.57 -2.64
N LYS A 68 -7.70 19.66 -3.61
CA LYS A 68 -8.00 20.03 -5.00
C LYS A 68 -9.00 19.07 -5.66
N TRP A 69 -8.86 17.77 -5.44
CA TRP A 69 -9.75 16.76 -6.02
C TRP A 69 -11.01 16.53 -5.19
N ARG A 70 -10.93 16.77 -3.88
CA ARG A 70 -12.07 16.71 -2.95
C ARG A 70 -13.02 17.91 -3.08
N HIS A 71 -12.63 18.96 -3.81
CA HIS A 71 -13.34 20.24 -3.84
C HIS A 71 -13.54 20.83 -2.44
N SER A 72 -12.49 20.76 -1.61
CA SER A 72 -12.51 21.23 -0.23
C SER A 72 -11.65 22.47 -0.01
N THR A 73 -11.29 23.20 -1.07
CA THR A 73 -10.57 24.48 -0.95
C THR A 73 -11.49 25.60 -0.45
N GLU A 74 -10.92 26.72 -0.01
CA GLU A 74 -11.71 27.91 0.36
C GLU A 74 -12.52 28.45 -0.83
N GLU A 75 -11.97 28.40 -2.03
CA GLU A 75 -12.67 28.80 -3.26
C GLU A 75 -13.91 27.93 -3.49
N ASP A 76 -13.78 26.61 -3.33
CA ASP A 76 -14.90 25.67 -3.42
C ASP A 76 -15.97 25.95 -2.34
N ARG A 77 -15.53 26.28 -1.11
CA ARG A 77 -16.43 26.62 -0.01
C ARG A 77 -17.23 27.88 -0.34
N LEU A 78 -16.56 28.94 -0.79
CA LEU A 78 -17.19 30.20 -1.19
C LEU A 78 -18.13 29.99 -2.37
N ALA A 79 -17.76 29.17 -3.35
CA ALA A 79 -18.61 28.83 -4.49
C ALA A 79 -19.88 28.08 -4.05
N ARG A 80 -19.77 27.14 -3.10
CA ARG A 80 -20.93 26.43 -2.52
C ARG A 80 -21.82 27.34 -1.69
N GLN A 81 -21.21 28.24 -0.91
CA GLN A 81 -21.93 29.24 -0.12
C GLN A 81 -22.74 30.18 -1.02
N LYS A 82 -22.16 30.65 -2.13
CA LYS A 82 -22.86 31.44 -3.16
C LYS A 82 -24.05 30.70 -3.78
N LYS A 83 -23.99 29.37 -3.88
CA LYS A 83 -25.09 28.52 -4.36
C LYS A 83 -26.14 28.19 -3.30
N GLY A 84 -26.02 28.72 -2.08
CA GLY A 84 -26.93 28.43 -0.97
C GLY A 84 -26.86 26.99 -0.44
N LEU A 85 -25.81 26.23 -0.79
CA LEU A 85 -25.63 24.86 -0.33
C LEU A 85 -25.05 24.81 1.09
N PRO A 86 -25.31 23.75 1.87
CA PRO A 86 -24.69 23.57 3.17
C PRO A 86 -23.16 23.51 3.02
N VAL A 87 -22.48 24.34 3.82
CA VAL A 87 -21.02 24.45 3.87
C VAL A 87 -20.53 24.17 5.30
N PRO A 88 -19.45 23.39 5.46
CA PRO A 88 -18.81 23.22 6.78
C PRO A 88 -18.19 24.54 7.26
N THR A 89 -17.97 24.64 8.57
CA THR A 89 -17.26 25.80 9.14
C THR A 89 -15.84 25.88 8.60
N LYS A 90 -15.32 27.11 8.47
CA LYS A 90 -13.97 27.37 7.96
C LYS A 90 -12.91 26.60 8.73
N GLU A 91 -13.00 26.61 10.05
CA GLU A 91 -12.09 25.90 10.96
C GLU A 91 -12.12 24.39 10.74
N ARG A 92 -13.32 23.80 10.62
CA ARG A 92 -13.47 22.36 10.36
C ARG A 92 -12.89 21.96 9.02
N GLN A 93 -13.17 22.73 7.97
CA GLN A 93 -12.64 22.43 6.64
C GLN A 93 -11.12 22.54 6.60
N HIS A 94 -10.55 23.57 7.25
CA HIS A 94 -9.11 23.73 7.38
C HIS A 94 -8.48 22.54 8.13
N TYR A 95 -9.06 22.15 9.27
CA TYR A 95 -8.64 20.98 10.04
C TYR A 95 -8.62 19.70 9.18
N GLU A 96 -9.73 19.39 8.50
CA GLU A 96 -9.83 18.20 7.65
C GLU A 96 -8.78 18.22 6.52
N ASN A 97 -8.58 19.37 5.87
CA ASN A 97 -7.57 19.50 4.80
C ASN A 97 -6.14 19.29 5.31
N VAL A 98 -5.79 19.86 6.46
CA VAL A 98 -4.46 19.71 7.06
C VAL A 98 -4.21 18.24 7.45
N ARG A 99 -5.20 17.61 8.09
CA ARG A 99 -5.16 16.18 8.43
C ARG A 99 -4.99 15.31 7.19
N ASP A 100 -5.83 15.50 6.17
CA ASP A 100 -5.82 14.68 4.96
C ASP A 100 -4.52 14.88 4.15
N GLN A 101 -3.95 16.09 4.14
CA GLN A 101 -2.63 16.35 3.56
C GLN A 101 -1.51 15.63 4.30
N LYS A 102 -1.54 15.60 5.64
CA LYS A 102 -0.57 14.83 6.43
C LYS A 102 -0.66 13.33 6.14
N THR A 103 -1.88 12.80 6.07
CA THR A 103 -2.15 11.41 5.70
C THR A 103 -1.63 11.11 4.30
N LEU A 104 -1.95 11.96 3.31
CA LEU A 104 -1.52 11.79 1.92
C LEU A 104 0.00 11.77 1.78
N LYS A 105 0.72 12.68 2.44
CA LYS A 105 2.20 12.69 2.45
C LYS A 105 2.77 11.40 3.02
N THR A 106 2.20 10.92 4.12
CA THR A 106 2.62 9.67 4.76
C THR A 106 2.36 8.46 3.86
N MET A 107 1.19 8.40 3.23
CA MET A 107 0.85 7.34 2.27
C MET A 107 1.76 7.35 1.04
N TRP A 108 2.11 8.53 0.51
CA TRP A 108 3.10 8.62 -0.58
C TRP A 108 4.48 8.12 -0.17
N PHE A 109 4.91 8.40 1.06
CA PHE A 109 6.13 7.83 1.59
C PHE A 109 6.06 6.30 1.69
N MET A 110 4.95 5.73 2.18
CA MET A 110 4.73 4.28 2.18
C MET A 110 4.79 3.68 0.78
N VAL A 111 4.16 4.35 -0.20
CA VAL A 111 4.16 3.93 -1.61
C VAL A 111 5.56 3.95 -2.20
N ALA A 112 6.30 5.04 -2.03
CA ALA A 112 7.67 5.16 -2.52
C ALA A 112 8.56 4.09 -1.88
N TYR A 113 8.52 3.96 -0.55
CA TYR A 113 9.31 2.97 0.17
C TYR A 113 8.96 1.52 -0.23
N GLY A 114 7.66 1.19 -0.28
CA GLY A 114 7.19 -0.14 -0.68
C GLY A 114 7.56 -0.49 -2.12
N LEU A 115 7.43 0.44 -3.06
CA LEU A 115 7.86 0.25 -4.45
C LEU A 115 9.38 0.10 -4.57
N SER A 116 10.16 0.91 -3.85
CA SER A 116 11.62 0.77 -3.83
C SER A 116 12.06 -0.60 -3.30
N MET A 117 11.42 -1.11 -2.24
CA MET A 117 11.70 -2.45 -1.72
C MET A 117 11.30 -3.53 -2.74
N PHE A 118 10.11 -3.42 -3.34
CA PHE A 118 9.63 -4.40 -4.31
C PHE A 118 10.51 -4.43 -5.57
N LEU A 119 10.76 -3.27 -6.20
CA LEU A 119 11.57 -3.18 -7.42
C LEU A 119 13.06 -3.45 -7.13
N GLY A 120 13.58 -3.02 -5.98
CA GLY A 120 14.94 -3.30 -5.56
C GLY A 120 15.18 -4.79 -5.38
N GLY A 121 14.23 -5.50 -4.75
CA GLY A 121 14.28 -6.95 -4.69
C GLY A 121 14.26 -7.58 -6.08
N PHE A 122 13.44 -7.06 -7.01
CA PHE A 122 13.27 -7.64 -8.34
C PHE A 122 14.56 -7.49 -9.15
N LEU A 123 15.22 -6.35 -8.98
CA LEU A 123 16.54 -6.09 -9.54
C LEU A 123 17.59 -7.05 -8.97
N ILE A 124 17.59 -7.30 -7.65
CA ILE A 124 18.49 -8.30 -7.03
C ILE A 124 18.23 -9.70 -7.58
N TRP A 125 16.97 -10.12 -7.68
CA TRP A 125 16.60 -11.39 -8.30
C TRP A 125 17.07 -11.47 -9.75
N GLY A 126 16.90 -10.40 -10.53
CA GLY A 126 17.38 -10.33 -11.91
C GLY A 126 18.90 -10.51 -12.01
N MET A 127 19.66 -9.82 -11.17
CA MET A 127 21.12 -9.98 -11.10
C MET A 127 21.52 -11.40 -10.69
N ASP A 128 20.81 -12.01 -9.72
CA ASP A 128 21.07 -13.37 -9.25
C ASP A 128 20.86 -14.42 -10.35
N ASN A 129 19.89 -14.20 -11.25
CA ASN A 129 19.69 -15.06 -12.42
C ASN A 129 20.79 -14.86 -13.48
N VAL A 130 21.17 -13.61 -13.79
CA VAL A 130 22.16 -13.30 -14.84
C VAL A 130 23.58 -13.71 -14.44
N PHE A 131 23.98 -13.44 -13.20
CA PHE A 131 25.34 -13.68 -12.67
C PHE A 131 25.42 -14.90 -11.74
N CYS A 132 24.53 -15.87 -11.94
CA CYS A 132 24.36 -17.02 -11.05
C CYS A 132 25.67 -17.80 -10.82
N SER A 133 26.49 -17.98 -11.86
CA SER A 133 27.71 -18.79 -11.76
C SER A 133 28.78 -18.12 -10.88
N GLU A 134 28.91 -16.80 -11.02
CA GLU A 134 29.85 -15.91 -10.37
C GLU A 134 29.47 -15.75 -8.90
N ILE A 135 28.19 -15.43 -8.63
CA ILE A 135 27.65 -15.24 -7.29
C ILE A 135 27.78 -16.55 -6.50
N ARG A 136 27.46 -17.71 -7.09
CA ARG A 136 27.61 -19.01 -6.44
C ARG A 136 29.06 -19.39 -6.17
N ARG A 137 29.98 -19.03 -7.07
CA ARG A 137 31.43 -19.23 -6.86
C ARG A 137 31.91 -18.38 -5.69
N MET A 138 31.60 -17.08 -5.71
CA MET A 138 31.95 -16.14 -4.66
C MET A 138 31.38 -16.58 -3.31
N ARG A 139 30.13 -17.04 -3.28
CA ARG A 139 29.49 -17.56 -2.06
C ARG A 139 30.23 -18.76 -1.45
N ARG A 140 30.72 -19.68 -2.28
CA ARG A 140 31.52 -20.83 -1.82
C ARG A 140 32.88 -20.41 -1.27
N THR A 141 33.50 -19.39 -1.86
CA THR A 141 34.79 -18.85 -1.39
C THR A 141 34.64 -18.07 -0.09
N VAL A 142 33.57 -17.26 0.04
CA VAL A 142 33.30 -16.44 1.23
C VAL A 142 32.89 -17.30 2.43
N GLY A 143 32.10 -18.36 2.21
CA GLY A 143 31.64 -19.25 3.28
C GLY A 143 30.68 -18.59 4.27
N LEU A 144 30.24 -19.33 5.29
CA LEU A 144 29.35 -18.79 6.34
C LEU A 144 30.14 -18.01 7.40
N PRO A 145 29.53 -16.98 8.03
CA PRO A 145 28.14 -16.53 7.85
C PRO A 145 27.93 -15.56 6.67
N TRP A 146 29.01 -14.98 6.13
CA TRP A 146 28.93 -13.87 5.15
C TRP A 146 28.35 -14.27 3.79
N GLY A 147 28.36 -15.55 3.45
CA GLY A 147 27.74 -16.09 2.24
C GLY A 147 26.22 -15.86 2.15
N ILE A 148 25.53 -15.61 3.27
CA ILE A 148 24.09 -15.28 3.29
C ILE A 148 23.81 -13.97 2.55
N PHE A 149 24.71 -12.99 2.59
CA PHE A 149 24.55 -11.73 1.86
C PHE A 149 24.60 -11.89 0.33
N LEU A 150 25.10 -13.04 -0.14
CA LEU A 150 25.18 -13.39 -1.55
C LEU A 150 24.02 -14.27 -2.02
N GLU A 151 23.04 -14.57 -1.16
CA GLU A 151 21.81 -15.28 -1.52
C GLU A 151 20.78 -14.29 -2.10
N GLY A 152 20.99 -13.82 -3.34
CA GLY A 152 20.13 -12.82 -3.99
C GLY A 152 18.65 -13.21 -4.01
N HIS A 153 18.35 -14.48 -4.34
CA HIS A 153 16.99 -15.00 -4.28
C HIS A 153 16.37 -14.94 -2.87
N GLY A 154 17.16 -15.09 -1.80
CA GLY A 154 16.69 -14.95 -0.43
C GLY A 154 16.31 -13.50 -0.11
N TRP A 155 17.16 -12.55 -0.50
CA TRP A 155 16.90 -11.12 -0.34
C TRP A 155 15.68 -10.65 -1.14
N TRP A 156 15.48 -11.20 -2.33
CA TRP A 156 14.28 -10.96 -3.14
C TRP A 156 12.98 -11.24 -2.37
N HIS A 157 12.86 -12.40 -1.72
CA HIS A 157 11.68 -12.76 -0.92
C HIS A 157 11.47 -11.82 0.26
N ILE A 158 12.54 -11.45 0.97
CA ILE A 158 12.45 -10.52 2.11
C ILE A 158 11.96 -9.15 1.63
N MET A 159 12.56 -8.61 0.57
CA MET A 159 12.26 -7.27 0.08
C MET A 159 10.86 -7.17 -0.53
N THR A 160 10.43 -8.17 -1.31
CA THR A 160 9.06 -8.23 -1.83
C THR A 160 8.04 -8.47 -0.77
N GLY A 161 8.34 -9.31 0.23
CA GLY A 161 7.50 -9.52 1.39
C GLY A 161 7.24 -8.21 2.14
N ILE A 162 8.28 -7.41 2.36
CA ILE A 162 8.16 -6.07 2.96
C ILE A 162 7.34 -5.14 2.07
N GLY A 163 7.62 -5.08 0.76
CA GLY A 163 6.85 -4.26 -0.18
C GLY A 163 5.36 -4.63 -0.22
N ALA A 164 5.04 -5.93 -0.24
CA ALA A 164 3.68 -6.45 -0.20
C ALA A 164 2.99 -6.13 1.14
N TYR A 165 3.69 -6.27 2.26
CA TYR A 165 3.18 -5.90 3.58
C TYR A 165 2.80 -4.42 3.63
N LEU A 166 3.71 -3.54 3.20
CA LEU A 166 3.48 -2.09 3.14
C LEU A 166 2.28 -1.76 2.26
N TYR A 167 2.15 -2.42 1.11
CA TYR A 167 1.01 -2.25 0.21
C TYR A 167 -0.32 -2.67 0.86
N ILE A 168 -0.35 -3.78 1.61
CA ILE A 168 -1.54 -4.23 2.33
C ILE A 168 -1.91 -3.24 3.44
N THR A 169 -0.96 -2.87 4.30
CA THR A 169 -1.17 -1.91 5.38
C THR A 169 -1.63 -0.55 4.85
N TRP A 170 -1.02 -0.07 3.77
CA TRP A 170 -1.44 1.14 3.07
C TRP A 170 -2.89 1.03 2.57
N GLY A 171 -3.24 -0.08 1.91
CA GLY A 171 -4.60 -0.30 1.41
C GLY A 171 -5.66 -0.39 2.52
N ILE A 172 -5.33 -0.99 3.67
CA ILE A 172 -6.19 -0.99 4.86
C ILE A 172 -6.41 0.44 5.36
N TRP A 173 -5.35 1.22 5.50
CA TRP A 173 -5.45 2.61 5.96
C TRP A 173 -6.26 3.48 4.99
N LEU A 174 -6.03 3.32 3.68
CA LEU A 174 -6.82 3.98 2.64
C LEU A 174 -8.30 3.61 2.74
N ARG A 175 -8.63 2.37 3.09
CA ARG A 175 -10.02 1.95 3.29
C ARG A 175 -10.70 2.65 4.46
N HIS A 176 -9.99 2.87 5.57
CA HIS A 176 -10.51 3.69 6.68
C HIS A 176 -10.75 5.13 6.26
N CYS A 177 -9.87 5.71 5.43
CA CYS A 177 -10.06 7.05 4.87
C CYS A 177 -11.29 7.13 3.96
N LEU A 178 -11.47 6.15 3.08
CA LEU A 178 -12.62 6.07 2.18
C LEU A 178 -13.95 6.03 2.94
N ASN A 179 -13.99 5.31 4.07
CA ASN A 179 -15.16 5.18 4.93
C ASN A 179 -15.37 6.38 5.89
N ASN A 180 -14.61 7.47 5.76
CA ASN A 180 -14.64 8.63 6.67
C ASN A 180 -14.33 8.30 8.14
N ARG A 181 -13.52 7.27 8.40
CA ARG A 181 -13.12 6.82 9.75
C ARG A 181 -11.68 7.21 10.08
N GLN A 182 -11.18 8.32 9.53
CA GLN A 182 -9.80 8.79 9.76
C GLN A 182 -9.50 9.12 11.23
N GLU A 183 -10.50 9.58 11.99
CA GLU A 183 -10.29 9.95 13.40
C GLU A 183 -10.17 8.72 14.31
N GLU A 184 -10.81 7.61 13.91
CA GLU A 184 -10.82 6.38 14.69
C GLU A 184 -9.56 5.54 14.50
N TYR A 185 -8.77 5.78 13.45
CA TYR A 185 -7.60 4.95 13.12
C TYR A 185 -6.42 5.81 12.70
N HIS A 186 -5.24 5.48 13.22
CA HIS A 186 -3.99 6.12 12.82
C HIS A 186 -2.93 5.07 12.50
N LEU A 187 -1.96 5.48 11.67
CA LEU A 187 -0.80 4.67 11.37
C LEU A 187 0.24 4.85 12.49
N ARG A 188 0.58 3.75 13.17
CA ARG A 188 1.72 3.68 14.08
C ARG A 188 2.96 3.31 13.28
N TRP A 189 3.76 4.32 12.93
CA TRP A 189 5.02 4.12 12.24
C TRP A 189 5.98 5.27 12.55
N ALA A 190 6.80 5.11 13.60
CA ALA A 190 7.74 6.16 14.01
C ALA A 190 9.04 6.14 13.21
N HIS A 191 9.49 4.94 12.81
CA HIS A 191 10.72 4.75 12.07
C HIS A 191 10.55 3.70 10.98
N PHE A 192 11.32 3.82 9.89
CA PHE A 192 11.19 2.93 8.73
C PHE A 192 11.50 1.45 9.04
N TRP A 193 12.30 1.17 10.08
CA TRP A 193 12.62 -0.19 10.52
C TRP A 193 11.56 -0.82 11.44
N GLN A 194 10.58 -0.04 11.90
CA GLN A 194 9.45 -0.57 12.64
C GLN A 194 8.38 -1.07 11.68
N ILE A 195 7.68 -2.13 12.07
CA ILE A 195 6.56 -2.67 11.31
C ILE A 195 5.40 -1.68 11.39
N PRO A 196 4.97 -1.06 10.27
CA PRO A 196 3.87 -0.11 10.29
C PRO A 196 2.55 -0.84 10.55
N GLU A 197 1.75 -0.31 11.47
CA GLU A 197 0.47 -0.91 11.84
C GLU A 197 -0.63 0.15 11.91
N VAL A 198 -1.81 -0.17 11.38
CA VAL A 198 -3.00 0.68 11.52
C VAL A 198 -3.72 0.30 12.81
N ILE A 199 -3.69 1.18 13.79
CA ILE A 199 -4.28 0.95 15.10
C ILE A 199 -5.46 1.89 15.33
N ARG A 200 -6.42 1.44 16.15
CA ARG A 200 -7.56 2.27 16.55
C ARG A 200 -7.10 3.30 17.56
N THR A 201 -7.49 4.56 17.36
CA THR A 201 -7.36 5.62 18.36
C THR A 201 -8.36 5.32 19.49
N SER A 202 -7.87 4.88 20.65
CA SER A 202 -8.70 4.68 21.83
C SER A 202 -9.24 6.03 22.30
N GLY A 203 -10.56 6.23 22.29
CA GLY A 203 -11.19 7.39 22.90
C GLY A 203 -11.14 7.28 24.42
N GLY A 204 -10.40 8.17 25.09
CA GLY A 204 -10.44 8.40 26.54
C GLY A 204 -9.47 7.58 27.39
N SER A 205 -8.62 8.30 28.13
CA SER A 205 -7.84 7.91 29.33
C SER A 205 -7.47 6.43 29.53
N SER A 206 -6.21 6.12 29.26
CA SER A 206 -5.44 5.23 30.15
C SER A 206 -4.11 5.90 30.44
N GLU A 207 -4.08 6.67 31.54
CA GLU A 207 -2.88 7.10 32.25
C GLU A 207 -1.99 5.92 32.71
N ASN A 208 -2.35 4.67 32.42
CA ASN A 208 -1.62 3.49 32.89
C ASN A 208 -0.68 2.85 31.84
N GLY A 209 -0.54 3.44 30.65
CA GLY A 209 0.37 2.93 29.61
C GLY A 209 1.74 3.62 29.53
N VAL A 210 1.81 4.89 29.95
CA VAL A 210 3.02 5.73 29.80
C VAL A 210 4.04 5.49 30.93
N SER A 211 3.61 4.94 32.06
CA SER A 211 4.50 4.62 33.19
C SER A 211 5.32 3.33 32.98
N ARG A 212 4.97 2.46 32.02
CA ARG A 212 5.70 1.20 31.77
C ARG A 212 6.73 1.28 30.64
N ALA A 213 6.57 2.20 29.69
CA ALA A 213 7.53 2.40 28.60
C ALA A 213 8.76 3.24 28.98
N LYS A 214 8.73 3.96 30.12
CA LYS A 214 9.89 4.70 30.66
C LYS A 214 10.76 3.88 31.63
N LYS A 215 10.42 2.62 31.91
CA LYS A 215 11.16 1.74 32.85
C LYS A 215 11.84 0.52 32.22
N SER A 216 11.82 0.40 30.89
CA SER A 216 12.70 -0.54 30.20
C SER A 216 13.69 0.27 29.37
N THR A 217 14.70 0.75 30.08
CA THR A 217 16.06 0.94 29.54
C THR A 217 16.52 -0.27 28.75
#